data_AF-A0A7C4ZGV0-F1
#
_entry.id   AF-A0A7C4ZGV0-F1
#
_cell.length_a   1.000
_cell.length_b   1.000
_cell.length_c   1.000
_cell.angle_alpha   90.00
_cell.angle_beta   90.00
_cell.angle_gamma   90.00
#
_symmetry.space_group_name_H-M   'P 1'
#
loop_
_entity.id
_entity.type
_entity.pdbx_description
1 polymer ?
#
loop_
_entity_poly.entity_id
_entity_poly.type
_entity_poly.pdbx_seq_one_letter_code
_entity_poly.pdbx_strand_id
1 'polypeptide(L)'
;MNETCLLARTSIPEPGFIVLDGGDELFFNEHVLRFYRYVLNGWKPSEKPIALYFGCSHHKPFSQSFIHMKTIRMLKKYDLDYFVQQFVISEPLTVCPRELETTFPAANYNFPPERLGKRGKEEFVKRLRIFLQRRASKAYKYHVVFVPNHHKEIFSEASEKVLEPTYVPYNLYQLPKLLIVLEGLKKKCRR
;
A
#
# COMPACT_ATOMS: atom_id res chain seq x y z
N MET A 1 12.03 -17.02 47.06
CA MET A 1 12.91 -16.02 46.43
C MET A 1 13.29 -16.58 45.07
N ASN A 2 12.45 -16.37 44.05
CA ASN A 2 12.54 -15.29 43.03
C ASN A 2 13.93 -15.32 42.36
N GLU A 3 14.07 -15.46 41.04
CA GLU A 3 13.37 -14.70 40.01
C GLU A 3 13.15 -15.48 38.70
N THR A 4 11.92 -15.37 38.25
CA THR A 4 11.40 -15.46 36.88
C THR A 4 12.41 -15.02 35.82
N CYS A 5 12.95 -15.95 35.02
CA CYS A 5 13.55 -15.57 33.73
C CYS A 5 12.40 -15.38 32.74
N LEU A 6 11.90 -14.14 32.74
CA LEU A 6 10.80 -13.65 31.94
C LEU A 6 10.98 -14.02 30.46
N LEU A 7 9.96 -14.70 29.93
CA LEU A 7 9.54 -14.55 28.54
C LEU A 7 9.45 -13.04 28.25
N ALA A 8 10.47 -12.48 27.61
CA ALA A 8 10.39 -11.17 26.99
C ALA A 8 9.40 -11.29 25.83
N ARG A 9 8.10 -11.18 26.16
CA ARG A 9 7.06 -10.77 25.23
C ARG A 9 7.52 -9.40 24.73
N THR A 10 8.23 -9.37 23.62
CA THR A 10 8.49 -8.12 22.89
C THR A 10 7.12 -7.57 22.51
N SER A 11 6.66 -6.57 23.25
CA SER A 11 5.40 -5.90 23.01
C SER A 11 5.42 -5.33 21.59
N ILE A 12 4.41 -5.65 20.79
CA ILE A 12 4.23 -5.04 19.47
C ILE A 12 4.13 -3.53 19.70
N PRO A 13 4.95 -2.70 19.03
CA PRO A 13 4.94 -1.26 19.24
C PRO A 13 3.60 -0.66 18.80
N GLU A 14 3.13 0.33 19.55
CA GLU A 14 1.90 1.06 19.21
C GLU A 14 2.01 1.74 17.84
N PRO A 15 0.93 1.79 17.04
CA PRO A 15 0.94 2.43 15.72
C PRO A 15 1.41 3.90 15.80
N GLY A 16 2.31 4.29 14.91
CA GLY A 16 2.93 5.62 14.90
C GLY A 16 4.20 5.73 15.75
N PHE A 17 4.48 4.77 16.63
CA PHE A 17 5.76 4.69 17.33
C PHE A 17 6.82 4.08 16.40
N ILE A 18 7.79 4.89 15.99
CA ILE A 18 8.81 4.48 15.00
C ILE A 18 9.89 3.65 15.68
N VAL A 19 10.11 2.42 15.18
CA VAL A 19 11.18 1.52 15.64
C VAL A 19 12.08 1.02 14.51
N LEU A 20 11.70 1.26 13.25
CA LEU A 20 12.54 1.02 12.08
C LEU A 20 12.80 2.35 11.38
N ASP A 21 14.04 2.83 11.32
CA ASP A 21 14.41 4.06 10.60
C ASP A 21 15.61 3.76 9.71
N GLY A 22 15.57 4.19 8.44
CA GLY A 22 16.62 3.86 7.50
C GLY A 22 16.32 4.22 6.05
N GLY A 23 17.11 3.64 5.15
CA GLY A 23 16.97 3.67 3.70
C GLY A 23 16.90 2.25 3.13
N ASP A 24 17.62 2.00 2.03
CA ASP A 24 17.60 0.74 1.27
C ASP A 24 17.72 -0.54 2.11
N GLU A 25 18.49 -0.52 3.21
CA GLU A 25 18.65 -1.65 4.12
C GLU A 25 17.32 -2.11 4.73
N LEU A 26 16.35 -1.22 4.90
CA LEU A 26 15.03 -1.59 5.43
C LEU A 26 14.24 -2.51 4.49
N PHE A 27 14.50 -2.51 3.18
CA PHE A 27 13.92 -3.51 2.29
C PHE A 27 14.36 -4.93 2.66
N PHE A 28 15.50 -5.09 3.33
CA PHE A 28 16.05 -6.38 3.73
C PHE A 28 15.87 -6.67 5.22
N ASN A 29 15.26 -5.75 5.98
CA ASN A 29 14.91 -5.96 7.37
C ASN A 29 13.93 -7.15 7.51
N GLU A 30 14.17 -7.99 8.51
CA GLU A 30 13.39 -9.21 8.71
C GLU A 30 11.88 -8.94 8.87
N HIS A 31 11.49 -7.90 9.61
CA HIS A 31 10.08 -7.58 9.83
C HIS A 31 9.40 -7.10 8.55
N VAL A 32 10.10 -6.29 7.74
CA VAL A 32 9.61 -5.84 6.43
C VAL A 32 9.46 -7.02 5.47
N LEU A 33 10.44 -7.94 5.45
CA LEU A 33 10.39 -9.16 4.65
C LEU A 33 9.23 -10.07 5.08
N ARG A 34 9.04 -10.27 6.39
CA ARG A 34 7.94 -11.07 6.94
C ARG A 34 6.59 -10.46 6.57
N PHE A 35 6.43 -9.15 6.69
CA PHE A 35 5.21 -8.45 6.28
C PHE A 35 4.93 -8.62 4.79
N TYR A 36 5.92 -8.37 3.93
CA TYR A 36 5.77 -8.55 2.48
C TYR A 36 5.41 -9.99 2.11
N ARG A 37 6.06 -10.99 2.73
CA ARG A 37 5.74 -12.41 2.54
C ARG A 37 4.32 -12.75 3.01
N TYR A 38 3.88 -12.16 4.11
CA TYR A 38 2.49 -12.30 4.57
C TYR A 38 1.51 -11.70 3.56
N VAL A 39 1.72 -10.48 3.09
CA VAL A 39 0.86 -9.85 2.07
C VAL A 39 0.82 -10.67 0.77
N LEU A 40 1.97 -11.22 0.36
CA LEU A 40 2.07 -11.99 -0.87
C LEU A 40 1.41 -13.38 -0.76
N ASN A 41 1.56 -14.07 0.38
CA ASN A 41 1.20 -15.48 0.49
C ASN A 41 0.01 -15.77 1.43
N GLY A 42 -0.17 -14.96 2.49
CA GLY A 42 -1.12 -15.24 3.58
C GLY A 42 -2.32 -14.29 3.62
N TRP A 43 -2.14 -13.01 3.28
CA TRP A 43 -3.23 -12.03 3.28
C TRP A 43 -4.28 -12.39 2.23
N LYS A 44 -5.54 -12.48 2.61
CA LYS A 44 -6.64 -12.81 1.69
C LYS A 44 -7.23 -11.54 1.08
N PRO A 45 -7.19 -11.37 -0.25
CA PRO A 45 -7.83 -10.23 -0.89
C PRO A 45 -9.34 -10.26 -0.68
N SER A 46 -9.93 -9.08 -0.52
CA SER A 46 -11.39 -8.95 -0.56
C SER A 46 -11.93 -9.24 -1.96
N GLU A 47 -13.22 -9.58 -2.06
CA GLU A 47 -13.93 -9.83 -3.33
C GLU A 47 -14.21 -8.54 -4.14
N LYS A 48 -13.62 -7.42 -3.72
CA LYS A 48 -13.79 -6.12 -4.36
C LYS A 48 -13.15 -6.14 -5.74
N PRO A 49 -13.86 -5.79 -6.82
CA PRO A 49 -13.34 -5.92 -8.19
C PRO A 49 -12.30 -4.87 -8.58
N ILE A 50 -12.19 -3.75 -7.84
CA ILE A 50 -11.32 -2.62 -8.18
C ILE A 50 -10.16 -2.54 -7.18
N ALA A 51 -8.92 -2.57 -7.66
CA ALA A 51 -7.74 -2.20 -6.87
C ALA A 51 -7.41 -0.72 -7.09
N LEU A 52 -7.38 0.05 -6.00
CA LEU A 52 -6.93 1.44 -5.97
C LEU A 52 -5.57 1.53 -5.25
N TYR A 53 -4.55 1.94 -6.00
CA TYR A 53 -3.20 2.12 -5.49
C TYR A 53 -2.95 3.58 -5.11
N PHE A 54 -2.51 3.79 -3.87
CA PHE A 54 -2.12 5.08 -3.30
C PHE A 54 -0.61 5.14 -3.10
N GLY A 55 -0.02 6.33 -3.20
CA GLY A 55 1.32 6.54 -2.67
C GLY A 55 1.30 6.55 -1.16
N CYS A 56 2.48 6.51 -0.55
CA CYS A 56 2.60 6.67 0.88
C CYS A 56 2.41 8.14 1.30
N SER A 57 2.22 8.31 2.61
CA SER A 57 2.28 9.61 3.27
C SER A 57 3.34 9.59 4.36
N HIS A 58 3.88 10.77 4.69
CA HIS A 58 4.84 10.93 5.79
C HIS A 58 4.27 10.47 7.14
N HIS A 59 2.97 10.72 7.38
CA HIS A 59 2.28 10.31 8.60
C HIS A 59 1.82 8.86 8.51
N LYS A 60 1.97 8.13 9.62
CA LYS A 60 1.50 6.75 9.82
C LYS A 60 0.58 6.69 11.02
N PRO A 61 -0.58 6.01 10.95
CA PRO A 61 -1.10 5.27 9.79
C PRO A 61 -1.47 6.17 8.60
N PHE A 62 -1.33 5.64 7.38
CA PHE A 62 -1.44 6.44 6.15
C PHE A 62 -2.79 7.14 5.97
N SER A 63 -3.86 6.56 6.53
CA SER A 63 -5.21 7.14 6.54
C SER A 63 -5.32 8.50 7.23
N GLN A 64 -4.35 8.87 8.07
CA GLN A 64 -4.30 10.20 8.70
C GLN A 64 -3.84 11.30 7.74
N SER A 65 -3.24 10.97 6.60
CA SER A 65 -2.86 11.98 5.62
C SER A 65 -4.09 12.61 4.96
N PHE A 66 -4.01 13.91 4.69
CA PHE A 66 -5.15 14.69 4.23
C PHE A 66 -5.80 14.11 2.96
N ILE A 67 -4.99 13.72 1.98
CA ILE A 67 -5.51 13.16 0.72
C ILE A 67 -6.10 11.76 0.90
N HIS A 68 -5.49 10.89 1.72
CA HIS A 68 -6.09 9.59 2.05
C HIS A 68 -7.42 9.76 2.76
N MET A 69 -7.49 10.65 3.75
CA MET A 69 -8.73 10.96 4.47
C MET A 69 -9.83 11.45 3.52
N LYS A 70 -9.50 12.36 2.59
CA LYS A 70 -10.46 12.85 1.60
C LYS A 70 -10.92 11.75 0.65
N THR A 71 -10.01 10.90 0.16
CA THR A 71 -10.39 9.77 -0.69
C THR A 71 -11.21 8.74 0.05
N ILE A 72 -10.89 8.38 1.30
CA ILE A 72 -11.68 7.44 2.11
C ILE A 72 -13.10 7.99 2.33
N ARG A 73 -13.23 9.27 2.69
CA ARG A 73 -14.54 9.93 2.84
C ARG A 73 -15.33 9.93 1.54
N MET A 74 -14.67 10.19 0.41
CA MET A 74 -15.29 10.10 -0.91
C MET A 74 -15.76 8.67 -1.20
N LEU A 75 -14.92 7.65 -1.00
CA LEU A 75 -15.31 6.26 -1.25
C LEU A 75 -16.55 5.85 -0.45
N LYS A 76 -16.62 6.24 0.83
CA LYS A 76 -17.79 5.99 1.69
C LYS A 76 -19.02 6.76 1.22
N LYS A 77 -18.89 8.06 0.90
CA LYS A 77 -20.01 8.91 0.49
C LYS A 77 -20.73 8.40 -0.77
N TYR A 78 -20.02 7.71 -1.67
CA TYR A 78 -20.56 7.23 -2.95
C TYR A 78 -20.70 5.69 -3.01
N ASP A 79 -20.67 5.02 -1.85
CA ASP A 79 -20.77 3.55 -1.71
C ASP A 79 -19.79 2.80 -2.64
N LEU A 80 -18.55 3.31 -2.74
CA LEU A 80 -17.47 2.72 -3.51
C LEU A 80 -16.58 1.81 -2.65
N ASP A 81 -16.66 1.91 -1.34
CA ASP A 81 -15.92 1.07 -0.38
C ASP A 81 -16.25 -0.42 -0.49
N TYR A 82 -17.45 -0.79 -0.96
CA TYR A 82 -17.82 -2.16 -1.32
C TYR A 82 -17.19 -2.66 -2.62
N PHE A 83 -16.67 -1.77 -3.47
CA PHE A 83 -16.13 -2.12 -4.79
C PHE A 83 -14.62 -1.95 -4.89
N VAL A 84 -14.03 -1.15 -3.99
CA VAL A 84 -12.63 -0.72 -4.06
C VAL A 84 -11.80 -1.29 -2.92
N GLN A 85 -10.86 -2.17 -3.24
CA GLN A 85 -9.74 -2.52 -2.37
C GLN A 85 -8.67 -1.42 -2.48
N GLN A 86 -8.18 -0.98 -1.33
CA GLN A 86 -7.12 0.04 -1.28
C GLN A 86 -5.78 -0.61 -0.96
N PHE A 87 -4.75 -0.17 -1.68
CA PHE A 87 -3.35 -0.55 -1.46
C PHE A 87 -2.50 0.70 -1.33
N VAL A 88 -1.65 0.75 -0.32
CA VAL A 88 -0.61 1.77 -0.18
C VAL A 88 0.69 1.22 -0.74
N ILE A 89 1.23 1.90 -1.74
CA ILE A 89 2.52 1.62 -2.38
C ILE A 89 3.55 2.50 -1.68
N SER A 90 4.51 1.87 -1.01
CA SER A 90 5.47 2.57 -0.15
C SER A 90 6.76 1.80 0.06
N GLU A 91 7.85 2.51 0.20
CA GLU A 91 9.09 2.07 0.81
C GLU A 91 8.87 1.80 2.30
N PRO A 92 9.56 0.83 2.93
CA PRO A 92 10.21 -0.33 2.32
C PRO A 92 9.22 -1.51 2.11
N LEU A 93 7.96 -1.36 2.57
CA LEU A 93 6.95 -2.43 2.59
C LEU A 93 6.56 -2.95 1.20
N THR A 94 6.83 -2.16 0.17
CA THR A 94 6.39 -2.34 -1.23
C THR A 94 4.89 -2.13 -1.40
N VAL A 95 4.07 -2.90 -0.70
CA VAL A 95 2.61 -2.86 -0.80
C VAL A 95 1.97 -3.18 0.55
N CYS A 96 1.04 -2.33 0.97
CA CYS A 96 0.27 -2.49 2.21
C CYS A 96 -1.23 -2.42 1.89
N PRO A 97 -1.99 -3.53 1.98
CA PRO A 97 -3.45 -3.48 2.06
C PRO A 97 -3.88 -2.52 3.17
N ARG A 98 -4.91 -1.70 2.93
CA ARG A 98 -5.35 -0.65 3.87
C ARG A 98 -5.65 -1.19 5.27
N GLU A 99 -6.29 -2.34 5.36
CA GLU A 99 -6.66 -2.99 6.62
C GLU A 99 -5.45 -3.42 7.48
N LEU A 100 -4.24 -3.44 6.91
CA LEU A 100 -3.00 -3.77 7.62
C LEU A 100 -2.19 -2.53 8.01
N GLU A 101 -2.64 -1.30 7.70
CA GLU A 101 -1.82 -0.10 7.85
C GLU A 101 -1.45 0.25 9.30
N THR A 102 -2.23 -0.24 10.28
CA THR A 102 -1.99 -0.06 11.72
C THR A 102 -1.20 -1.21 12.33
N THR A 103 -0.84 -2.23 11.55
CA THR A 103 -0.10 -3.39 12.07
C THR A 103 1.41 -3.15 12.01
N PHE A 104 2.17 -3.82 12.87
CA PHE A 104 3.62 -3.82 12.76
C PHE A 104 4.07 -4.67 11.56
N PRO A 105 5.04 -4.21 10.73
CA PRO A 105 5.81 -2.96 10.85
C PRO A 105 5.18 -1.77 10.11
N ALA A 106 4.02 -1.92 9.46
CA ALA A 106 3.44 -0.90 8.59
C ALA A 106 3.21 0.47 9.25
N ALA A 107 2.92 0.48 10.54
CA ALA A 107 2.74 1.72 11.30
C ALA A 107 4.01 2.21 12.03
N ASN A 108 5.14 1.52 11.93
CA ASN A 108 6.26 1.67 12.88
C ASN A 108 7.62 1.87 12.22
N TYR A 109 7.63 2.35 10.98
CA TYR A 109 8.86 2.66 10.27
C TYR A 109 8.93 4.13 9.86
N ASN A 110 10.13 4.64 9.64
CA ASN A 110 10.43 5.88 8.96
C ASN A 110 11.35 5.57 7.78
N PHE A 111 10.96 6.03 6.59
CA PHE A 111 11.75 5.90 5.37
C PHE A 111 11.61 7.21 4.61
N PRO A 112 12.58 8.13 4.73
CA PRO A 112 12.60 9.35 3.94
C PRO A 112 12.81 9.03 2.45
N PRO A 113 11.98 9.55 1.52
CA PRO A 113 12.09 9.22 0.10
C PRO A 113 13.47 9.49 -0.52
N GLU A 114 14.19 10.48 -0.02
CA GLU A 114 15.56 10.82 -0.43
C GLU A 114 16.59 9.73 -0.10
N ARG A 115 16.26 8.78 0.79
CA ARG A 115 17.10 7.63 1.13
C ARG A 115 16.84 6.40 0.26
N LEU A 116 15.95 6.51 -0.74
CA LEU A 116 15.76 5.47 -1.73
C LEU A 116 16.93 5.47 -2.72
N GLY A 117 17.85 4.54 -2.52
CA GLY A 117 18.96 4.27 -3.42
C GLY A 117 18.58 3.29 -4.55
N LYS A 118 19.57 2.99 -5.40
CA LYS A 118 19.42 2.09 -6.54
C LYS A 118 18.96 0.69 -6.10
N ARG A 119 19.58 0.15 -5.05
CA ARG A 119 19.32 -1.23 -4.57
C ARG A 119 17.90 -1.35 -4.01
N GLY A 120 17.44 -0.35 -3.26
CA GLY A 120 16.07 -0.28 -2.75
C GLY A 120 15.05 -0.16 -3.87
N LYS A 121 15.30 0.72 -4.86
CA LYS A 121 14.43 0.87 -6.03
C LYS A 121 14.28 -0.43 -6.82
N GLU A 122 15.38 -1.13 -7.10
CA GLU A 122 15.38 -2.43 -7.81
C GLU A 122 14.54 -3.48 -7.05
N GLU A 123 14.73 -3.58 -5.73
CA GLU A 123 13.98 -4.52 -4.91
C GLU A 123 12.50 -4.13 -4.77
N PHE A 124 12.19 -2.83 -4.71
CA PHE A 124 10.82 -2.31 -4.72
C PHE A 124 10.10 -2.72 -6.02
N VAL A 125 10.67 -2.39 -7.18
CA VAL A 125 10.08 -2.75 -8.49
C VAL A 125 9.88 -4.26 -8.60
N LYS A 126 10.90 -5.05 -8.24
CA LYS A 126 10.84 -6.51 -8.28
C LYS A 126 9.72 -7.05 -7.40
N ARG A 127 9.63 -6.63 -6.14
CA ARG A 127 8.60 -7.08 -5.20
C ARG A 127 7.20 -6.65 -5.62
N LEU A 128 7.07 -5.42 -6.12
CA LEU A 128 5.80 -4.91 -6.59
C LEU A 128 5.35 -5.73 -7.79
N ARG A 129 6.22 -5.97 -8.78
CA ARG A 129 5.92 -6.81 -9.95
C ARG A 129 5.45 -8.21 -9.55
N ILE A 130 6.15 -8.87 -8.61
CA ILE A 130 5.76 -10.19 -8.10
C ILE A 130 4.35 -10.15 -7.48
N PHE A 131 4.04 -9.13 -6.68
CA PHE A 131 2.71 -8.97 -6.09
C PHE A 131 1.64 -8.74 -7.17
N LEU A 132 1.91 -7.86 -8.14
CA LEU A 132 0.98 -7.57 -9.23
C LEU A 132 0.69 -8.83 -10.06
N GLN A 133 1.71 -9.61 -10.41
CA GLN A 133 1.58 -10.84 -11.21
C GLN A 133 0.89 -11.99 -10.47
N ARG A 134 1.23 -12.20 -9.19
CA ARG A 134 0.76 -13.37 -8.44
C ARG A 134 -0.56 -13.15 -7.72
N ARG A 135 -0.88 -11.90 -7.39
CA ARG A 135 -2.05 -11.53 -6.59
C ARG A 135 -2.96 -10.59 -7.35
N ALA A 136 -2.47 -9.39 -7.66
CA ALA A 136 -3.37 -8.32 -8.07
C ALA A 136 -4.09 -8.63 -9.40
N SER A 137 -3.36 -9.11 -10.42
CA SER A 137 -3.91 -9.43 -11.74
C SER A 137 -4.98 -10.53 -11.74
N LYS A 138 -4.99 -11.36 -10.69
CA LYS A 138 -5.94 -12.48 -10.54
C LYS A 138 -7.13 -12.11 -9.67
N ALA A 139 -6.90 -11.25 -8.67
CA ALA A 139 -7.91 -10.88 -7.68
C ALA A 139 -8.78 -9.69 -8.10
N TYR A 140 -8.24 -8.78 -8.94
CA TYR A 140 -8.92 -7.53 -9.31
C TYR A 140 -9.14 -7.46 -10.82
N LYS A 141 -10.35 -7.04 -11.21
CA LYS A 141 -10.72 -6.84 -12.60
C LYS A 141 -10.20 -5.50 -13.13
N TYR A 142 -10.14 -4.50 -12.26
CA TYR A 142 -9.74 -3.14 -12.62
C TYR A 142 -8.65 -2.62 -11.69
N HIS A 143 -7.71 -1.89 -12.27
CA HIS A 143 -6.56 -1.32 -11.57
C HIS A 143 -6.52 0.19 -11.78
N VAL A 144 -6.62 0.95 -10.70
CA VAL A 144 -6.59 2.42 -10.72
C VAL A 144 -5.39 2.89 -9.91
N VAL A 145 -4.55 3.69 -10.53
CA VAL A 145 -3.31 4.20 -9.92
C VAL A 145 -3.46 5.68 -9.62
N PHE A 146 -3.37 6.03 -8.34
CA PHE A 146 -3.49 7.38 -7.80
C PHE A 146 -2.33 7.62 -6.81
N VAL A 147 -1.12 7.74 -7.36
CA VAL A 147 0.15 7.81 -6.61
C VAL A 147 0.96 9.04 -7.04
N PRO A 148 1.81 9.62 -6.15
CA PRO A 148 2.77 10.67 -6.52
C PRO A 148 3.71 10.24 -7.66
N ASN A 149 4.36 11.20 -8.32
CA ASN A 149 5.21 10.91 -9.48
C ASN A 149 6.33 9.89 -9.20
N HIS A 150 7.00 9.97 -8.05
CA HIS A 150 8.07 9.01 -7.72
C HIS A 150 7.56 7.57 -7.61
N HIS A 151 6.41 7.33 -6.96
CA HIS A 151 5.78 6.01 -6.94
C HIS A 151 5.17 5.62 -8.29
N LYS A 152 4.78 6.59 -9.12
CA LYS A 152 4.22 6.33 -10.46
C LYS A 152 5.26 5.65 -11.36
N GLU A 153 6.51 6.11 -11.34
CA GLU A 153 7.60 5.48 -12.10
C GLU A 153 7.83 4.03 -11.66
N ILE A 154 7.96 3.80 -10.34
CA ILE A 154 8.13 2.46 -9.76
C ILE A 154 6.96 1.55 -10.13
N PHE A 155 5.72 2.04 -10.02
CA PHE A 155 4.53 1.28 -10.37
C PHE A 155 4.47 0.98 -11.87
N SER A 156 4.77 1.96 -12.72
CA SER A 156 4.77 1.79 -14.18
C SER A 156 5.77 0.72 -14.60
N GLU A 157 7.00 0.77 -14.06
CA GLU A 157 8.02 -0.24 -14.33
C GLU A 157 7.57 -1.63 -13.83
N ALA A 158 7.04 -1.72 -12.61
CA ALA A 158 6.62 -2.99 -12.04
C ALA A 158 5.41 -3.62 -12.77
N SER A 159 4.49 -2.79 -13.27
CA SER A 159 3.25 -3.21 -13.92
C SER A 159 3.37 -3.47 -15.43
N GLU A 160 4.50 -3.09 -16.03
CA GLU A 160 4.76 -3.29 -17.45
C GLU A 160 4.54 -4.75 -17.88
N LYS A 161 3.70 -4.97 -18.90
CA LYS A 161 3.28 -6.29 -19.41
C LYS A 161 2.58 -7.19 -18.37
N VAL A 162 2.20 -6.65 -17.21
CA VAL A 162 1.45 -7.36 -16.17
C VAL A 162 0.02 -6.86 -16.09
N LEU A 163 -0.17 -5.54 -16.08
CA LEU A 163 -1.48 -4.89 -15.92
C LEU A 163 -1.64 -3.77 -16.96
N GLU A 164 -2.89 -3.41 -17.24
CA GLU A 164 -3.27 -2.19 -17.96
C GLU A 164 -3.99 -1.22 -17.00
N PRO A 165 -3.25 -0.53 -16.10
CA PRO A 165 -3.86 0.32 -15.10
C PRO A 165 -4.39 1.64 -15.68
N THR A 166 -5.50 2.12 -15.13
CA THR A 166 -5.98 3.49 -15.36
C THR A 166 -5.26 4.45 -14.41
N TYR A 167 -4.46 5.37 -14.97
CA TYR A 167 -3.77 6.39 -14.19
C TYR A 167 -4.64 7.62 -13.98
N VAL A 168 -4.74 8.05 -12.73
CA VAL A 168 -5.35 9.34 -12.35
C VAL A 168 -4.26 10.19 -11.70
N PRO A 169 -4.02 11.44 -12.15
CA PRO A 169 -2.97 12.28 -11.58
C PRO A 169 -3.20 12.51 -10.07
N TYR A 170 -2.16 12.35 -9.26
CA TYR A 170 -2.25 12.44 -7.81
C TYR A 170 -2.25 13.90 -7.34
N ASN A 171 -3.44 14.43 -7.08
CA ASN A 171 -3.65 15.76 -6.54
C ASN A 171 -5.07 15.86 -5.96
N LEU A 172 -5.26 16.71 -4.95
CA LEU A 172 -6.57 16.99 -4.35
C LEU A 172 -7.60 17.42 -5.40
N TYR A 173 -7.22 18.29 -6.34
CA TYR A 173 -8.09 18.78 -7.40
C TYR A 173 -8.49 17.69 -8.42
N GLN A 174 -7.84 16.52 -8.39
CA GLN A 174 -8.11 15.39 -9.27
C GLN A 174 -9.02 14.34 -8.60
N LEU A 175 -9.43 14.55 -7.35
CA LEU A 175 -10.41 13.67 -6.69
C LEU A 175 -11.75 13.58 -7.44
N PRO A 176 -12.31 14.66 -8.05
CA PRO A 176 -13.50 14.52 -8.89
C PRO A 176 -13.27 13.61 -10.10
N LYS A 177 -12.09 13.67 -10.73
CA LYS A 177 -11.72 12.77 -11.83
C LYS A 177 -11.59 11.33 -11.35
N LEU A 178 -10.95 11.12 -10.19
CA LEU A 178 -10.86 9.80 -9.55
C LEU A 178 -12.26 9.23 -9.30
N LEU A 179 -13.18 10.04 -8.77
CA LEU A 179 -14.57 9.65 -8.54
C LEU A 179 -15.26 9.18 -9.82
N ILE A 180 -15.18 9.98 -10.89
CA ILE A 180 -15.79 9.66 -12.20
C ILE A 180 -15.29 8.30 -12.72
N VAL A 181 -13.97 8.06 -12.63
CA VAL A 181 -13.37 6.78 -13.03
C VAL A 181 -13.94 5.63 -12.20
N LEU A 182 -13.94 5.75 -10.88
CA LEU A 182 -14.39 4.68 -9.98
C LEU A 182 -15.89 4.40 -10.11
N GLU A 183 -16.73 5.42 -10.26
CA GLU A 183 -18.16 5.24 -10.52
C GLU A 183 -18.43 4.58 -11.88
N GLY A 184 -17.66 4.95 -12.91
CA GLY A 184 -17.71 4.30 -14.22
C GLY A 184 -17.38 2.81 -14.13
N LEU A 185 -16.34 2.45 -13.37
CA LEU A 185 -15.96 1.05 -13.14
C LEU A 185 -16.99 0.30 -12.28
N LYS A 186 -17.54 0.91 -11.23
CA LYS A 186 -18.64 0.34 -10.42
C LYS A 186 -19.83 -0.04 -11.29
N LYS A 187 -20.23 0.83 -12.24
CA LYS A 187 -21.31 0.53 -13.20
C LYS A 187 -20.99 -0.68 -14.09
N LYS A 188 -19.72 -0.88 -14.48
CA LYS A 188 -19.26 -2.06 -15.24
C LYS A 188 -19.19 -3.35 -14.41
N CYS A 189 -19.15 -3.27 -13.08
CA CYS A 189 -19.15 -4.45 -12.20
C CYS A 189 -20.56 -4.99 -11.91
N ARG A 190 -21.59 -4.15 -12.07
CA ARG A 190 -23.00 -4.51 -11.85
C ARG A 190 -23.69 -5.07 -13.10
N ARG A 191 -23.01 -5.05 -14.24
CA ARG A 191 -23.44 -5.63 -15.51
C ARG A 191 -22.71 -6.95 -15.70
#